data_AF-A0A6V7IRQ9-F1
#
_entry.id   AF-A0A6V7IRQ9-F1
#
_cell.length_a   1.000
_cell.length_b   1.000
_cell.length_c   1.000
_cell.angle_alpha   90.00
_cell.angle_beta   90.00
_cell.angle_gamma   90.00
#
_symmetry.space_group_name_H-M   'P 1'
#
loop_
_entity.id
_entity.type
_entity.pdbx_description
1 polymer ?
#
loop_
_entity_poly.entity_id
_entity_poly.type
_entity_poly.pdbx_seq_one_letter_code
_entity_poly.pdbx_strand_id
1 'polypeptide(L)' 'ITHVGLHYLTKNNRTIENLELRECHNITDVGIEYIAERLYGLRKLHFK' A
#
# COMPACT_ATOMS: atom_id res chain seq x y z
N ILE A 1 -5.38 -5.31 7.30
CA ILE A 1 -5.87 -4.47 6.18
C ILE A 1 -6.20 -5.36 4.98
N THR A 2 -7.20 -5.02 4.15
CA THR A 2 -7.49 -5.70 2.88
C THR A 2 -7.09 -4.81 1.70
N HIS A 3 -7.11 -5.32 0.48
CA HIS A 3 -6.90 -4.51 -0.74
C HIS A 3 -7.88 -3.34 -0.86
N VAL A 4 -9.11 -3.46 -0.33
CA VAL A 4 -10.07 -2.34 -0.24
C VAL A 4 -9.54 -1.24 0.68
N GLY A 5 -8.95 -1.60 1.83
CA GLY A 5 -8.30 -0.63 2.71
C GLY A 5 -7.12 0.07 2.04
N LEU A 6 -6.29 -0.68 1.29
CA LEU A 6 -5.18 -0.12 0.52
C LEU A 6 -5.65 0.81 -0.60
N HIS A 7 -6.78 0.51 -1.24
CA HIS A 7 -7.39 1.42 -2.22
C HIS A 7 -7.64 2.80 -1.59
N TYR A 8 -8.30 2.86 -0.42
CA TYR A 8 -8.61 4.13 0.24
C TYR A 8 -7.36 4.82 0.78
N LEU A 9 -6.41 4.07 1.34
CA LEU A 9 -5.15 4.60 1.85
C LEU A 9 -4.35 5.33 0.75
N THR A 10 -4.25 4.70 -0.42
CA THR A 10 -3.44 5.18 -1.54
C THR A 10 -4.13 6.24 -2.37
N LYS A 11 -5.47 6.31 -2.36
CA LYS A 11 -6.28 7.22 -3.19
C LYS A 11 -5.92 8.70 -3.00
N ASN A 12 -5.71 9.14 -1.76
CA ASN A 12 -5.49 10.55 -1.43
C ASN A 12 -4.10 10.86 -0.88
N ASN A 13 -3.28 9.85 -0.58
CA ASN A 13 -2.01 10.05 0.10
C ASN A 13 -0.84 9.70 -0.83
N ARG A 14 -0.39 10.66 -1.65
CA ARG A 14 0.68 10.43 -2.63
C ARG A 14 2.10 10.60 -2.07
N THR A 15 2.21 11.17 -0.87
CA THR A 15 3.46 11.55 -0.21
C THR A 15 3.98 10.50 0.78
N ILE A 16 3.31 9.36 0.90
CA ILE A 16 3.76 8.29 1.79
C ILE A 16 5.10 7.75 1.27
N GLU A 17 6.15 7.91 2.08
CA GLU A 17 7.48 7.41 1.75
C GLU A 17 7.76 6.03 2.36
N ASN A 18 7.13 5.71 3.48
CA ASN A 18 7.34 4.45 4.19
C ASN A 18 6.00 3.82 4.54
N LEU A 19 5.77 2.58 4.09
CA LEU A 19 4.53 1.85 4.35
C LEU A 19 4.86 0.46 4.92
N GLU A 20 4.40 0.22 6.14
CA GLU A 20 4.56 -1.03 6.88
C GLU A 20 3.26 -1.84 6.81
N LEU A 21 3.36 -3.04 6.27
CA LEU A 21 2.27 -4.01 6.08
C LEU A 21 2.66 -5.39 6.63
N ARG A 22 3.63 -5.44 7.55
CA ARG A 22 4.00 -6.67 8.26
C ARG A 22 2.78 -7.22 8.99
N GLU A 23 2.66 -8.54 9.04
CA GLU A 23 1.54 -9.27 9.66
C GLU A 23 0.16 -9.03 9.00
N CYS A 24 0.11 -8.35 7.84
CA CYS A 24 -1.11 -8.20 7.07
C CYS A 24 -1.27 -9.35 6.07
N HIS A 25 -1.87 -10.45 6.51
CA HIS A 25 -2.01 -11.69 5.72
C HIS A 25 -3.05 -11.65 4.59
N ASN A 26 -3.95 -10.66 4.59
CA ASN A 26 -5.05 -10.54 3.62
C ASN A 26 -4.76 -9.52 2.50
N ILE A 27 -3.50 -9.17 2.28
CA ILE A 27 -3.10 -8.30 1.16
C ILE A 27 -2.97 -9.17 -0.09
N THR A 28 -3.70 -8.78 -1.13
CA THR A 28 -3.65 -9.40 -2.45
C THR A 28 -2.82 -8.55 -3.40
N ASP A 29 -2.42 -9.12 -4.53
CA ASP A 29 -1.64 -8.41 -5.56
C ASP A 29 -2.34 -7.14 -6.05
N VAL A 30 -3.68 -7.14 -6.13
CA VAL A 30 -4.51 -5.94 -6.41
C VAL A 30 -4.23 -4.80 -5.42
N GLY A 31 -4.03 -5.12 -4.14
CA GLY A 31 -3.67 -4.11 -3.13
C GLY A 31 -2.28 -3.54 -3.35
N ILE A 32 -1.34 -4.37 -3.82
CA ILE A 32 0.03 -3.96 -4.16
C ILE A 32 0.04 -3.09 -5.42
N GLU A 33 -0.80 -3.39 -6.42
CA GLU A 33 -0.98 -2.53 -7.59
C GLU A 33 -1.40 -1.12 -7.20
N TYR A 34 -2.39 -0.96 -6.30
CA TYR A 34 -2.80 0.37 -5.83
C TYR A 34 -1.67 1.14 -5.16
N ILE A 35 -0.79 0.45 -4.43
CA ILE A 35 0.40 1.05 -3.81
C ILE A 35 1.36 1.53 -4.89
N ALA A 36 1.71 0.66 -5.83
CA ALA A 36 2.67 0.94 -6.89
C ALA A 36 2.20 2.07 -7.83
N GLU A 37 0.92 2.10 -8.19
CA GLU A 37 0.36 3.08 -9.11
C GLU A 37 0.18 4.47 -8.51
N ARG A 38 0.05 4.59 -7.18
CA ARG A 38 -0.45 5.82 -6.55
C ARG A 38 0.52 6.44 -5.55
N LEU A 39 1.38 5.64 -4.93
CA LEU A 39 2.38 6.13 -3.98
C LEU A 39 3.71 6.43 -4.68
N TYR A 40 3.74 7.47 -5.51
CA TYR A 40 4.95 7.87 -6.25
C TYR A 40 6.11 8.28 -5.34
N GLY A 41 5.83 8.71 -4.11
CA GLY A 41 6.83 9.04 -3.10
C GLY A 41 7.38 7.84 -2.32
N LEU A 42 6.87 6.62 -2.55
CA LEU A 42 7.20 5.46 -1.74
C LEU A 42 8.67 5.07 -1.93
N ARG A 43 9.39 5.02 -0.82
CA ARG A 43 10.81 4.62 -0.74
C ARG A 43 10.98 3.26 -0.10
N LYS A 44 10.13 2.92 0.87
CA LYS A 44 10.17 1.65 1.59
C LYS A 44 8.78 1.07 1.69
N LEU A 45 8.63 -0.14 1.17
CA LEU A 45 7.45 -0.96 1.34
C LEU A 45 7.88 -2.24 2.04
N HIS A 46 7.32 -2.48 3.24
CA HIS A 46 7.57 -3.71 3.97
C HIS A 46 6.27 -4.50 4.01
N PHE A 47 6.23 -5.59 3.26
CA PHE A 47 5.10 -6.50 3.19
C PHE A 47 5.68 -7.92 3.17
N LYS A 48 5.09 -8.80 3.98
CA LYS A 48 5.60 -10.12 4.42
C LYS A 48 6.39 -10.09 5.74
#